data_AF-X1GB47-F1
#
_entry.id   AF-X1GB47-F1
#
_cell.length_a   1.000
_cell.length_b   1.000
_cell.length_c   1.000
_cell.angle_alpha   90.00
_cell.angle_beta   90.00
_cell.angle_gamma   90.00
#
_symmetry.space_group_name_H-M   'P 1'
#
loop_
_entity.id
_entity.type
_entity.pdbx_description
1 polymer ?
#
loop_
_entity_poly.entity_id
_entity_poly.type
_entity_poly.pdbx_seq_one_letter_code
_entity_poly.pdbx_strand_id
1 'polypeptide(L)' 'MSKKEIYLPIVFHFHQPVDQKGFVYEDVYLKSYKPLIESIFNHEEIKFTLHFSGNLLKWFLKMVWR' A
#
# COMPACT_ATOMS: atom_id res chain seq x y z
N MET A 1 -31.18 -23.94 4.37
CA MET A 1 -30.38 -23.28 5.43
C MET A 1 -29.78 -22.02 4.83
N SER A 2 -30.00 -20.84 5.42
CA SER A 2 -29.37 -19.61 4.91
C SER A 2 -27.86 -19.67 5.15
N LYS A 3 -27.10 -19.30 4.13
CA LYS A 3 -25.64 -19.23 4.21
C LYS A 3 -25.29 -18.09 5.17
N LYS A 4 -24.56 -18.39 6.24
CA LYS A 4 -24.03 -17.36 7.15
C LYS A 4 -22.76 -16.79 6.53
N GLU A 5 -22.73 -15.49 6.33
CA GLU A 5 -21.57 -14.77 5.78
C GLU A 5 -21.12 -13.71 6.79
N ILE A 6 -19.82 -13.41 6.77
CA ILE A 6 -19.19 -12.38 7.60
C ILE A 6 -18.49 -11.41 6.64
N TYR A 7 -18.65 -10.11 6.88
CA TYR A 7 -17.89 -9.08 6.18
C TYR A 7 -16.48 -8.98 6.75
N LEU A 8 -15.46 -9.05 5.87
CA LEU A 8 -14.05 -8.95 6.24
C LEU A 8 -13.40 -7.77 5.50
N PRO A 9 -13.42 -6.55 6.05
CA PRO A 9 -12.68 -5.45 5.48
C PRO A 9 -11.18 -5.63 5.70
N ILE A 10 -10.39 -5.51 4.63
CA ILE A 10 -8.93 -5.56 4.68
C ILE A 10 -8.38 -4.19 4.31
N VAL A 11 -7.66 -3.56 5.23
CA VAL A 11 -7.15 -2.19 5.08
C VAL A 11 -5.66 -2.15 5.38
N PHE A 12 -4.88 -1.52 4.49
CA PHE A 12 -3.46 -1.27 4.68
C PHE A 12 -3.18 0.22 4.84
N HIS A 13 -2.39 0.56 5.86
CA HIS A 13 -1.96 1.91 6.16
C HIS A 13 -0.47 2.05 5.87
N PHE A 14 -0.13 2.87 4.87
CA PHE A 14 1.23 3.15 4.44
C PHE A 14 1.62 4.54 4.91
N HIS A 15 2.67 4.62 5.74
CA HIS A 15 3.12 5.89 6.29
C HIS A 15 4.63 5.98 6.27
N GLN A 16 5.12 7.18 5.95
CA GLN A 16 6.47 7.61 6.24
C GLN A 16 6.40 8.93 7.00
N PRO A 17 7.27 9.16 8.00
CA PRO A 17 7.38 10.46 8.66
C PRO A 17 7.82 11.56 7.68
N VAL A 18 7.43 12.80 7.98
CA VAL A 18 8.05 13.97 7.34
C VAL A 18 9.56 13.98 7.62
N ASP A 19 10.35 14.51 6.69
CA ASP A 19 11.81 14.60 6.77
C ASP A 19 12.57 13.25 6.87
N GLN A 20 11.89 12.15 6.58
CA GLN A 20 12.52 10.84 6.43
C GLN A 20 13.58 10.85 5.30
N LYS A 21 14.65 10.08 5.48
CA LYS A 21 15.75 9.98 4.50
C LYS A 21 15.31 9.21 3.25
N GLY A 22 15.70 9.70 2.06
CA GLY A 22 15.30 9.12 0.77
C GLY A 22 15.57 7.62 0.63
N PHE A 23 16.73 7.14 1.09
CA PHE A 23 17.07 5.72 1.03
C PHE A 23 16.14 4.84 1.87
N VAL A 24 15.51 5.38 2.92
CA VAL A 24 14.54 4.63 3.75
C VAL A 24 13.25 4.44 2.97
N TYR A 25 12.81 5.43 2.18
CA TYR A 25 11.66 5.25 1.29
C TYR A 25 11.94 4.14 0.27
N GLU A 26 13.12 4.16 -0.37
CA GLU A 26 13.50 3.15 -1.37
C GLU A 26 13.57 1.74 -0.76
N ASP A 27 14.20 1.61 0.41
CA ASP A 27 14.33 0.31 1.09
C ASP A 27 12.96 -0.28 1.49
N VAL A 28 12.10 0.55 2.09
CA VAL A 28 10.75 0.11 2.49
C VAL A 28 9.87 -0.13 1.27
N TYR A 29 10.02 0.66 0.20
CA TYR A 29 9.32 0.40 -1.05
C TYR A 29 9.64 -0.98 -1.61
N LEU A 30 10.93 -1.31 -1.73
CA LEU A 30 11.36 -2.60 -2.29
C LEU A 30 10.96 -3.79 -1.42
N LYS A 31 11.02 -3.63 -0.08
CA LYS A 31 10.79 -4.73 0.85
C LYS A 31 9.33 -4.89 1.28
N SER A 32 8.51 -3.85 1.18
CA SER A 32 7.15 -3.83 1.74
C SER A 32 6.11 -3.35 0.75
N TYR A 33 6.21 -2.11 0.28
CA TYR A 33 5.12 -1.50 -0.48
C TYR A 33 4.92 -2.17 -1.83
N LYS A 34 6.01 -2.34 -2.58
CA LYS A 34 5.98 -2.97 -3.91
C LYS A 34 5.43 -4.40 -3.86
N PRO A 35 6.00 -5.34 -3.07
CA PRO A 35 5.51 -6.72 -3.08
C PRO A 35 4.05 -6.83 -2.61
N LEU A 36 3.63 -6.01 -1.64
CA LEU A 36 2.23 -6.01 -1.20
C LEU A 36 1.29 -5.52 -2.30
N ILE A 37 1.62 -4.41 -2.96
CA ILE A 37 0.80 -3.85 -4.03
C ILE A 37 0.76 -4.79 -5.24
N GLU A 38 1.89 -5.37 -5.64
CA GLU A 38 1.93 -6.41 -6.69
C GLU A 38 1.06 -7.62 -6.33
N SER A 39 1.11 -8.08 -5.08
CA SER A 39 0.24 -9.16 -4.61
C SER A 39 -1.23 -8.78 -4.67
N ILE A 40 -1.59 -7.54 -4.32
CA ILE A 40 -2.97 -7.05 -4.40
C ILE A 40 -3.45 -7.03 -5.86
N PHE A 41 -2.64 -6.52 -6.79
CA PHE A 41 -2.98 -6.50 -8.21
C PHE A 41 -3.17 -7.89 -8.81
N ASN A 42 -2.47 -8.91 -8.28
CA ASN A 42 -2.63 -10.29 -8.72
C ASN A 42 -3.89 -10.99 -8.16
N HIS A 43 -4.67 -10.34 -7.28
CA HIS A 43 -5.88 -10.91 -6.65
C HIS A 43 -7.07 -9.92 -6.76
N GLU A 44 -7.50 -9.65 -7.98
CA GLU A 44 -8.57 -8.67 -8.29
C GLU A 44 -9.93 -9.02 -7.66
N GLU A 45 -10.15 -10.28 -7.27
CA GLU A 45 -11.36 -10.74 -6.60
C GLU A 45 -11.47 -10.31 -5.14
N ILE A 46 -10.35 -9.93 -4.51
CA ILE A 46 -10.30 -9.51 -3.11
C ILE A 46 -10.34 -7.98 -3.03
N LYS A 47 -11.23 -7.45 -2.18
CA LYS A 47 -11.38 -6.00 -1.98
C LYS A 47 -10.43 -5.51 -0.89
N PHE A 48 -9.59 -4.54 -1.23
CA PHE A 48 -8.67 -3.89 -0.32
C PHE A 48 -8.90 -2.37 -0.28
N THR A 49 -8.68 -1.78 0.89
CA THR A 49 -8.59 -0.32 1.05
C THR A 49 -7.16 0.06 1.40
N LEU A 50 -6.62 1.07 0.71
CA LEU A 50 -5.24 1.53 0.91
C LEU A 50 -5.26 2.99 1.37
N HIS A 51 -4.56 3.27 2.46
CA HIS A 51 -4.35 4.64 2.96
C HIS A 51 -2.87 4.99 2.88
N PHE A 52 -2.55 6.19 2.38
CA PHE A 52 -1.19 6.68 2.25
C PHE A 52 -1.02 8.03 2.97
N SER A 53 0.08 8.18 3.72
CA SER A 53 0.49 9.51 4.20
C SER A 53 0.83 10.42 3.02
N GLY A 54 0.55 11.72 3.15
CA GLY A 54 0.67 12.66 2.03
C GLY A 54 2.09 12.78 1.46
N ASN A 55 3.11 12.76 2.31
CA ASN A 55 4.52 12.79 1.90
C ASN A 55 4.94 11.50 1.20
N LEU A 56 4.45 10.34 1.65
CA LEU A 56 4.69 9.06 0.97
C LEU A 56 4.03 9.04 -0.42
N LEU A 57 2.79 9.50 -0.52
CA LEU A 57 2.11 9.60 -1.82
C LEU A 57 2.86 10.54 -2.79
N LYS A 58 3.33 11.69 -2.30
CA LYS A 58 4.19 12.60 -3.08
C LYS A 58 5.47 11.91 -3.57
N TRP A 59 6.09 11.07 -2.73
CA TRP A 59 7.28 10.32 -3.12
C TRP A 59 6.97 9.30 -4.22
N PHE A 60 5.86 8.55 -4.12
CA PHE A 60 5.41 7.63 -5.19
C PHE A 60 5.17 8.34 -6.51
N LEU A 61 4.48 9.49 -6.49
CA LEU A 61 4.21 10.24 -7.72
C LEU A 61 5.51 10.69 -8.40
N LYS A 62 6.53 11.11 -7.63
CA LYS A 62 7.84 11.46 -8.20
C LYS A 62 8.57 10.27 -8.82
N MET A 63 8.38 9.06 -8.30
CA MET A 63 8.97 7.86 -8.87
C MET A 63 8.43 7.52 -10.27
N VAL A 64 7.14 7.73 -10.51
CA VAL A 64 6.50 7.39 -11.79
C VAL A 64 6.98 8.28 -12.94
N TRP A 65 7.45 9.48 -12.63
CA TRP A 65 7.98 10.45 -13.60
C TRP A 65 9.52 10.52 -13.61
N ARG A 66 10.21 9.53 -13.01
CA ARG A 66 11.64 9.28 -13.18
C ARG A 66 11.85 8.30 -14.33
#